data_AF-A0A069ZSV9-F1
#
_entry.id   AF-A0A069ZSV9-F1
#
_cell.length_a   1.000
_cell.length_b   1.000
_cell.length_c   1.000
_cell.angle_alpha   90.00
_cell.angle_beta   90.00
_cell.angle_gamma   90.00
#
_symmetry.space_group_name_H-M   'P 1'
#
loop_
_entity.id
_entity.type
_entity.pdbx_description
1 polymer ?
#
loop_
_entity_poly.entity_id
_entity_poly.type
_entity_poly.pdbx_seq_one_letter_code
_entity_poly.pdbx_strand_id
1 'polypeptide(L)'
;MLMTLNKLRSLLALTATSLLAGLYSCSSSNPELTIKLDKLAPSDTIAWVTYLGLEGQQTDTLLHFEPTIHLSPDTARFHSVIFSHDGAARVHYYMLQGKEWKEVTTMPADTTKLTSALPFEGVDLQGKSHTISELYAHHSVELVFASPEGLQSLTRREQEGLQAKARPDSLQFVILYPTPSDSAARGQFRRDSLRGIAFSDSLGLVSRLRREYGVQGNVQPVRFQIDTLGRVKQR
;
A
#
# COMPACT_ATOMS: atom_id res chain seq x y z
N MET A 1 53.19 -10.52 52.13
CA MET A 1 53.00 -10.00 50.76
C MET A 1 52.19 -11.00 49.94
N LEU A 2 50.91 -11.19 50.27
CA LEU A 2 50.04 -12.20 49.62
C LEU A 2 48.58 -11.74 49.45
N MET A 3 48.31 -10.43 49.59
CA MET A 3 46.94 -9.87 49.55
C MET A 3 46.63 -9.05 48.31
N THR A 4 47.64 -8.72 47.49
CA THR A 4 47.47 -7.89 46.29
C THR A 4 47.17 -8.71 45.02
N LEU A 5 47.44 -10.02 45.02
CA LEU A 5 47.24 -10.87 43.83
C LEU A 5 45.79 -11.34 43.62
N ASN A 6 44.99 -11.46 44.67
CA ASN A 6 43.61 -11.97 44.58
C ASN A 6 42.58 -10.92 44.11
N LYS A 7 42.81 -9.63 44.39
CA LYS A 7 41.90 -8.57 43.93
C LYS A 7 42.04 -8.27 42.43
N LEU A 8 43.25 -8.44 41.87
CA LEU A 8 43.50 -8.22 40.44
C LEU A 8 42.85 -9.31 39.57
N ARG A 9 42.84 -10.57 40.03
CA ARG A 9 42.17 -11.68 39.34
C ARG A 9 40.64 -11.55 39.34
N SER A 10 40.06 -11.01 40.42
CA SER A 10 38.61 -10.76 40.48
C SER A 10 38.15 -9.64 39.56
N LEU A 11 38.97 -8.59 39.35
CA LEU A 11 38.62 -7.52 38.40
C LEU A 11 38.79 -7.94 36.94
N LEU A 12 39.77 -8.79 36.62
CA LEU A 12 39.94 -9.33 35.26
C LEU A 12 38.85 -10.36 34.90
N ALA A 13 38.30 -11.09 35.88
CA ALA A 13 37.20 -12.02 35.64
C ALA A 13 35.86 -11.31 35.37
N LEU A 14 35.63 -10.14 36.00
CA LEU A 14 34.42 -9.33 35.77
C LEU A 14 34.45 -8.53 34.47
N THR A 15 35.63 -8.16 33.95
CA THR A 15 35.73 -7.49 32.64
C THR A 15 35.65 -8.47 31.47
N ALA A 16 36.06 -9.73 31.66
CA ALA A 16 35.93 -10.76 30.63
C ALA A 16 34.48 -11.25 30.44
N THR A 17 33.65 -11.21 31.49
CA THR A 17 32.22 -11.59 31.38
C THR A 17 31.34 -10.49 30.80
N SER A 18 31.70 -9.21 30.94
CA SER A 18 30.98 -8.10 30.29
C SER A 18 31.28 -7.95 28.80
N LEU A 19 32.42 -8.47 28.31
CA LEU A 19 32.79 -8.42 26.89
C LEU A 19 32.15 -9.54 26.05
N LEU A 20 31.67 -10.62 26.68
CA LEU A 20 30.96 -11.70 25.98
C LEU A 20 29.44 -11.47 25.87
N ALA A 21 28.88 -10.56 26.65
CA ALA A 21 27.47 -10.15 26.52
C ALA A 21 27.23 -9.14 25.38
N GLY A 22 28.29 -8.62 24.75
CA GLY A 22 28.23 -7.69 23.62
C GLY A 22 28.20 -8.35 22.24
N LEU A 23 28.22 -9.69 22.17
CA LEU A 23 28.13 -10.45 20.92
C LEU A 23 26.76 -11.11 20.77
N TYR A 24 25.68 -10.44 21.23
CA TYR A 24 24.38 -10.71 20.64
C TYR A 24 24.47 -10.31 19.17
N SER A 25 24.76 -11.33 18.37
CA SER A 25 24.72 -11.34 16.93
C SER A 25 23.58 -10.44 16.45
N CYS A 26 23.91 -9.22 16.01
CA CYS A 26 23.05 -8.39 15.17
C CYS A 26 22.99 -9.00 13.77
N SER A 27 22.61 -10.27 13.70
CA SER A 27 22.12 -10.93 12.50
C SER A 27 20.60 -10.74 12.53
N SER A 28 20.11 -9.51 12.51
CA SER A 28 18.69 -9.27 12.26
C SER A 28 18.46 -9.25 10.76
N SER A 29 18.63 -10.41 10.10
CA SER A 29 18.01 -10.58 8.79
C SER A 29 16.50 -10.45 8.99
N ASN A 30 15.85 -9.67 8.12
CA ASN A 30 14.39 -9.62 8.11
C ASN A 30 13.83 -11.04 8.02
N PRO A 31 12.75 -11.37 8.75
CA PRO A 31 12.13 -12.68 8.64
C PRO A 31 11.69 -12.90 7.19
N GLU A 32 12.10 -14.05 6.63
CA GLU A 32 11.74 -14.43 5.29
C GLU A 32 10.26 -14.80 5.20
N LEU A 33 9.60 -14.33 4.15
CA LEU A 33 8.27 -14.73 3.74
C LEU A 33 8.40 -15.76 2.61
N THR A 34 7.96 -16.99 2.86
CA THR A 34 7.84 -18.02 1.82
C THR A 34 6.39 -18.12 1.36
N ILE A 35 6.15 -17.84 0.08
CA ILE A 35 4.85 -18.01 -0.58
C ILE A 35 4.89 -19.32 -1.34
N LYS A 36 3.94 -20.20 -1.05
CA LYS A 36 3.78 -21.47 -1.76
C LYS A 36 2.48 -21.43 -2.54
N LEU A 37 2.62 -21.38 -3.85
CA LEU A 37 1.52 -21.45 -4.78
C LEU A 37 1.32 -22.90 -5.18
N ASP A 38 0.07 -23.24 -5.50
CA ASP A 38 -0.22 -24.49 -6.19
C ASP A 38 0.39 -24.47 -7.61
N LYS A 39 -0.07 -25.38 -8.46
CA LYS A 39 0.33 -25.39 -9.87
C LYS A 39 -0.06 -24.07 -10.57
N LEU A 40 0.94 -23.38 -11.10
CA LEU A 40 0.75 -22.20 -11.93
C LEU A 40 0.16 -22.56 -13.29
N ALA A 41 -0.77 -21.74 -13.78
CA ALA A 41 -1.25 -21.83 -15.15
C ALA A 41 -0.18 -21.29 -16.11
N PRO A 42 -0.09 -21.77 -17.37
CA PRO A 42 0.86 -21.22 -18.34
C PRO A 42 0.68 -19.72 -18.63
N SER A 43 -0.51 -19.17 -18.40
CA SER A 43 -0.81 -17.74 -18.53
C SER A 43 -0.28 -16.89 -17.38
N ASP A 44 0.15 -17.52 -16.29
CA ASP A 44 0.48 -16.89 -15.02
C ASP A 44 1.93 -16.43 -15.00
N THR A 45 2.17 -15.35 -15.75
CA THR A 45 3.54 -14.86 -16.03
C THR A 45 3.88 -13.59 -15.28
N ILE A 46 2.90 -12.95 -14.64
CA ILE A 46 3.05 -11.70 -13.90
C ILE A 46 2.35 -11.84 -12.56
N ALA A 47 3.06 -11.49 -11.49
CA ALA A 47 2.50 -11.32 -10.15
C ALA A 47 2.86 -9.95 -9.60
N TRP A 48 2.06 -9.47 -8.65
CA TRP A 48 2.30 -8.25 -7.91
C TRP A 48 2.51 -8.57 -6.44
N VAL A 49 3.48 -7.87 -5.85
CA VAL A 49 3.76 -7.96 -4.42
C VAL A 49 3.55 -6.58 -3.83
N THR A 50 2.45 -6.40 -3.11
CA THR A 50 2.12 -5.15 -2.46
C THR A 50 2.47 -5.23 -0.98
N TYR A 51 3.48 -4.47 -0.56
CA TYR A 51 3.90 -4.32 0.81
C TYR A 51 3.15 -3.16 1.46
N LEU A 52 2.61 -3.40 2.65
CA LEU A 52 1.78 -2.44 3.39
C LEU A 52 2.40 -2.14 4.75
N GLY A 53 2.54 -0.84 5.02
CA GLY A 53 3.07 -0.29 6.26
C GLY A 53 2.25 0.90 6.76
N LEU A 54 2.63 1.41 7.93
CA LEU A 54 2.07 2.66 8.46
C LEU A 54 2.51 3.86 7.63
N GLU A 55 3.75 3.85 7.14
CA GLU A 55 4.33 4.96 6.38
C GLU A 55 3.91 4.97 4.90
N GLY A 56 3.43 3.84 4.38
CA GLY A 56 3.03 3.78 2.98
C GLY A 56 2.77 2.38 2.46
N GLN A 57 2.50 2.33 1.16
CA GLN A 57 2.35 1.15 0.35
C GLN A 57 3.41 1.16 -0.77
N GLN A 58 3.93 -0.02 -1.09
CA GLN A 58 4.81 -0.23 -2.23
C GLN A 58 4.35 -1.47 -2.99
N THR A 59 4.33 -1.42 -4.32
CA THR A 59 3.99 -2.58 -5.15
C THR A 59 5.12 -2.88 -6.12
N ASP A 60 5.66 -4.08 -6.04
CA ASP A 60 6.65 -4.61 -6.96
C ASP A 60 5.98 -5.56 -7.97
N THR A 61 6.59 -5.71 -9.15
CA THR A 61 6.14 -6.66 -10.18
C THR A 61 7.14 -7.80 -10.28
N LEU A 62 6.65 -9.04 -10.23
CA LEU A 62 7.43 -10.25 -10.49
C LEU A 62 7.04 -10.81 -11.85
N LEU A 63 8.03 -11.09 -12.68
CA LEU A 63 7.86 -11.69 -14.01
C LEU A 63 8.40 -13.12 -14.00
N HIS A 64 7.69 -14.04 -14.65
CA HIS A 64 8.09 -15.44 -14.80
C HIS A 64 8.48 -16.12 -13.47
N PHE A 65 7.66 -15.94 -12.44
CA PHE A 65 7.93 -16.42 -11.09
C PHE A 65 7.71 -17.93 -10.96
N GLU A 66 8.39 -18.53 -9.97
CA GLU A 66 8.24 -19.95 -9.63
C GLU A 66 7.07 -20.18 -8.66
N PRO A 67 6.55 -21.41 -8.52
CA PRO A 67 5.50 -21.71 -7.55
C PRO A 67 5.91 -21.47 -6.09
N THR A 68 7.20 -21.48 -5.78
CA THR A 68 7.71 -21.12 -4.46
C THR A 68 8.51 -19.84 -4.56
N ILE A 69 8.10 -18.81 -3.81
CA ILE A 69 8.70 -17.49 -3.84
C ILE A 69 9.22 -17.16 -2.45
N HIS A 70 10.44 -16.66 -2.38
CA HIS A 70 11.08 -16.20 -1.16
C HIS A 70 11.22 -14.68 -1.20
N LEU A 71 10.67 -14.00 -0.20
CA LEU A 71 10.73 -12.55 -0.05
C LEU A 71 11.34 -12.22 1.31
N SER A 72 12.09 -11.12 1.40
CA SER A 72 12.59 -10.59 2.68
C SER A 72 12.12 -9.15 2.86
N PRO A 73 10.82 -8.92 3.14
CA PRO A 73 10.29 -7.57 3.27
C PRO A 73 10.98 -6.79 4.39
N ASP A 74 11.13 -5.48 4.23
CA ASP A 74 11.65 -4.61 5.28
C ASP A 74 10.62 -4.49 6.42
N THR A 75 10.82 -5.29 7.47
CA THR A 75 9.87 -5.38 8.60
C THR A 75 9.83 -4.15 9.50
N ALA A 76 10.80 -3.23 9.36
CA ALA A 76 10.70 -1.92 10.03
C ALA A 76 9.58 -1.07 9.39
N ARG A 77 9.30 -1.30 8.10
CA ARG A 77 8.36 -0.50 7.32
C ARG A 77 7.06 -1.25 7.07
N PHE A 78 7.15 -2.51 6.66
CA PHE A 78 6.03 -3.28 6.16
C PHE A 78 5.65 -4.42 7.11
N HIS A 79 4.35 -4.49 7.41
CA HIS A 79 3.79 -5.44 8.37
C HIS A 79 2.74 -6.35 7.74
N SER A 80 2.36 -6.06 6.49
CA SER A 80 1.49 -6.90 5.69
C SER A 80 2.00 -6.97 4.25
N VAL A 81 1.78 -8.11 3.60
CA VAL A 81 2.09 -8.35 2.18
C VAL A 81 0.85 -8.91 1.50
N ILE A 82 0.54 -8.37 0.33
CA ILE A 82 -0.46 -8.92 -0.58
C ILE A 82 0.30 -9.45 -1.79
N PHE A 83 0.14 -10.74 -2.05
CA PHE A 83 0.66 -11.35 -3.27
C PHE A 83 -0.52 -11.70 -4.16
N SER A 84 -0.46 -11.26 -5.41
CA SER A 84 -1.55 -11.46 -6.35
C SER A 84 -1.02 -11.81 -7.72
N HIS A 85 -1.78 -12.63 -8.42
CA HIS A 85 -1.40 -13.15 -9.72
C HIS A 85 -2.65 -13.54 -10.51
N ASP A 86 -2.48 -14.08 -11.73
CA ASP A 86 -3.59 -14.37 -12.64
C ASP A 86 -4.51 -13.15 -12.86
N GLY A 87 -3.91 -11.98 -13.11
CA GLY A 87 -4.64 -10.73 -13.32
C GLY A 87 -5.45 -10.28 -12.10
N ALA A 88 -4.90 -10.44 -10.89
CA ALA A 88 -5.54 -10.12 -9.61
C ALA A 88 -6.70 -11.05 -9.20
N ALA A 89 -6.93 -12.16 -9.93
CA ALA A 89 -7.98 -13.12 -9.59
C ALA A 89 -7.60 -14.01 -8.40
N ARG A 90 -6.30 -14.26 -8.20
CA ARG A 90 -5.77 -15.03 -7.08
C ARG A 90 -4.97 -14.11 -6.18
N VAL A 91 -5.34 -14.08 -4.90
CA VAL A 91 -4.76 -13.15 -3.92
C VAL A 91 -4.47 -13.90 -2.63
N HIS A 92 -3.25 -13.73 -2.14
CA HIS A 92 -2.75 -14.25 -0.88
C HIS A 92 -2.36 -13.09 0.02
N TYR A 93 -2.72 -13.22 1.30
CA TYR A 93 -2.52 -12.16 2.28
C TYR A 93 -1.62 -12.67 3.39
N TYR A 94 -0.59 -11.91 3.72
CA TYR A 94 0.36 -12.25 4.78
C TYR A 94 0.48 -11.11 5.77
N MET A 95 0.50 -11.42 7.06
CA MET A 95 0.71 -10.46 8.13
C MET A 95 1.89 -10.88 8.99
N LEU A 96 2.71 -9.91 9.37
CA LEU A 96 3.80 -10.10 10.33
C LEU A 96 3.20 -10.20 11.74
N GLN A 97 3.38 -11.35 12.38
CA GLN A 97 2.97 -11.60 13.75
C GLN A 97 4.20 -11.95 14.59
N GLY A 98 4.67 -10.99 15.39
CA GLY A 98 5.95 -11.13 16.09
C GLY A 98 7.11 -11.10 15.09
N LYS A 99 7.76 -12.26 14.86
CA LYS A 99 8.88 -12.42 13.92
C LYS A 99 8.56 -13.38 12.77
N GLU A 100 7.29 -13.72 12.58
CA GLU A 100 6.86 -14.70 11.57
C GLU A 100 5.79 -14.10 10.68
N TRP A 101 5.88 -14.38 9.38
CA TRP A 101 4.81 -14.09 8.44
C TRP A 101 3.76 -15.20 8.49
N LYS A 102 2.49 -14.82 8.64
CA LYS A 102 1.38 -15.76 8.61
C LYS A 102 0.41 -15.41 7.52
N GLU A 103 0.00 -16.43 6.77
CA GLU A 103 -1.09 -16.29 5.81
C GLU A 103 -2.40 -16.04 6.55
N VAL A 104 -3.19 -15.09 6.06
CA VAL A 104 -4.52 -14.76 6.55
C VAL A 104 -5.50 -14.81 5.39
N THR A 105 -6.78 -15.02 5.66
CA THR A 105 -7.79 -15.14 4.60
C THR A 105 -8.21 -13.78 4.02
N THR A 106 -8.10 -12.71 4.81
CA THR A 106 -8.43 -11.34 4.41
C THR A 106 -7.54 -10.36 5.16
N MET A 107 -7.29 -9.19 4.57
CA MET A 107 -6.65 -8.09 5.27
C MET A 107 -7.64 -7.46 6.26
N PRO A 108 -7.23 -7.17 7.52
CA PRO A 108 -8.04 -6.39 8.44
C PRO A 108 -8.31 -5.02 7.82
N ALA A 109 -9.59 -4.74 7.55
CA ALA A 109 -10.04 -3.42 7.14
C ALA A 109 -10.77 -2.78 8.32
N ASP A 110 -10.55 -1.48 8.54
CA ASP A 110 -11.43 -0.72 9.41
C ASP A 110 -12.80 -0.63 8.73
N THR A 111 -13.78 -1.29 9.33
CA THR A 111 -15.15 -1.39 8.79
C THR A 111 -16.03 -0.24 9.25
N THR A 112 -15.45 0.77 9.92
CA THR A 112 -16.18 1.98 10.29
C THR A 112 -16.75 2.62 9.04
N LYS A 113 -18.09 2.69 8.95
CA LYS A 113 -18.76 3.30 7.80
C LYS A 113 -18.39 4.77 7.71
N LEU A 114 -17.61 5.11 6.68
CA LEU A 114 -17.35 6.48 6.29
C LEU A 114 -18.65 7.14 5.83
N THR A 115 -19.12 8.11 6.62
CA THR A 115 -20.30 8.91 6.28
C THR A 115 -19.94 10.25 5.66
N SER A 116 -18.70 10.70 5.81
CA SER A 116 -18.20 12.01 5.36
C SER A 116 -16.81 11.90 4.77
N ALA A 117 -16.50 12.80 3.84
CA ALA A 117 -15.20 12.90 3.19
C ALA A 117 -14.13 13.23 4.22
N LEU A 118 -13.03 12.48 4.18
CA LEU A 118 -11.89 12.74 5.06
C LEU A 118 -11.08 13.93 4.52
N PRO A 119 -10.67 14.86 5.40
CA PRO A 119 -9.92 16.04 4.98
C PRO A 119 -8.56 15.63 4.41
N PHE A 120 -8.21 16.17 3.25
CA PHE A 120 -6.86 16.11 2.72
C PHE A 120 -6.54 17.34 1.87
N GLU A 121 -5.25 17.59 1.75
CA GLU A 121 -4.64 18.48 0.78
C GLU A 121 -3.58 17.69 0.00
N GLY A 122 -3.44 17.98 -1.29
CA GLY A 122 -2.47 17.33 -2.15
C GLY A 122 -2.16 18.12 -3.40
N VAL A 123 -1.01 17.82 -4.01
CA VAL A 123 -0.62 18.34 -5.32
C VAL A 123 -0.93 17.31 -6.39
N ASP A 124 -1.71 17.69 -7.39
CA ASP A 124 -2.09 16.81 -8.49
C ASP A 124 -0.95 16.56 -9.48
N LEU A 125 -1.16 15.65 -10.45
CA LEU A 125 -0.19 15.34 -11.50
C LEU A 125 0.13 16.52 -12.44
N GLN A 126 -0.57 17.65 -12.34
CA GLN A 126 -0.31 18.89 -13.07
C GLN A 126 0.44 19.92 -12.22
N GLY A 127 0.72 19.62 -10.95
CA GLY A 127 1.41 20.51 -10.03
C GLY A 127 0.49 21.52 -9.32
N LYS A 128 -0.83 21.33 -9.40
CA LYS A 128 -1.80 22.21 -8.72
C LYS A 128 -2.17 21.64 -7.35
N SER A 129 -2.13 22.48 -6.31
CA SER A 129 -2.63 22.10 -4.98
C SER A 129 -4.16 22.10 -4.96
N HIS A 130 -4.74 21.10 -4.29
CA HIS A 130 -6.17 21.03 -4.04
C HIS A 130 -6.46 20.50 -2.64
N THR A 131 -7.54 21.00 -2.04
CA THR A 131 -8.17 20.45 -0.84
C THR A 131 -9.43 19.66 -1.18
N ILE A 132 -9.75 18.58 -0.48
CA ILE A 132 -10.97 17.81 -0.79
C ILE A 132 -12.25 18.66 -0.75
N SER A 133 -12.32 19.63 0.17
CA SER A 133 -13.46 20.55 0.30
C SER A 133 -13.72 21.40 -0.94
N GLU A 134 -12.66 21.84 -1.62
CA GLU A 134 -12.83 22.61 -2.85
C GLU A 134 -13.33 21.73 -4.00
N LEU A 135 -12.95 20.45 -4.01
CA LEU A 135 -13.29 19.51 -5.07
C LEU A 135 -14.77 19.18 -5.07
N TYR A 136 -15.39 19.03 -3.89
CA TYR A 136 -16.83 18.77 -3.80
C TYR A 136 -17.70 20.02 -3.63
N ALA A 137 -17.14 21.22 -3.53
CA ALA A 137 -17.92 22.44 -3.24
C ALA A 137 -19.01 22.73 -4.29
N HIS A 138 -18.74 22.44 -5.55
CA HIS A 138 -19.63 22.78 -6.68
C HIS A 138 -20.10 21.57 -7.49
N HIS A 139 -19.38 20.45 -7.41
CA HIS A 139 -19.66 19.24 -8.16
C HIS A 139 -19.65 18.05 -7.21
N SER A 140 -20.43 17.02 -7.49
CA SER A 140 -20.20 15.74 -6.81
C SER A 140 -18.86 15.16 -7.29
N VAL A 141 -18.16 14.45 -6.42
CA VAL A 141 -16.86 13.83 -6.73
C VAL A 141 -17.00 12.32 -6.77
N GLU A 142 -16.54 11.70 -7.85
CA GLU A 142 -16.21 10.28 -7.88
C GLU A 142 -14.73 10.13 -7.49
N LEU A 143 -14.49 9.72 -6.25
CA LEU A 143 -13.16 9.43 -5.71
C LEU A 143 -12.80 7.98 -6.04
N VAL A 144 -11.74 7.80 -6.83
CA VAL A 144 -11.34 6.51 -7.39
C VAL A 144 -9.97 6.14 -6.87
N PHE A 145 -9.90 5.11 -6.05
CA PHE A 145 -8.64 4.47 -5.67
C PHE A 145 -8.26 3.49 -6.76
N ALA A 146 -7.19 3.78 -7.50
CA ALA A 146 -6.67 2.86 -8.51
C ALA A 146 -6.15 1.59 -7.83
N SER A 147 -6.18 0.47 -8.55
CA SER A 147 -5.55 -0.78 -8.16
C SER A 147 -4.04 -0.55 -7.92
N PRO A 148 -3.47 -1.13 -6.85
CA PRO A 148 -2.02 -1.28 -6.71
C PRO A 148 -1.37 -1.99 -7.91
N GLU A 149 -2.14 -2.85 -8.57
CA GLU A 149 -1.70 -3.80 -9.57
C GLU A 149 -1.92 -3.21 -10.95
N GLY A 150 -0.83 -2.89 -11.62
CA GLY A 150 -0.88 -2.28 -12.95
C GLY A 150 -1.56 -0.91 -13.00
N LEU A 151 -1.87 -0.28 -11.84
CA LEU A 151 -2.48 1.05 -11.74
C LEU A 151 -3.85 1.17 -12.42
N GLN A 152 -4.58 0.05 -12.54
CA GLN A 152 -5.90 0.05 -13.16
C GLN A 152 -6.87 0.94 -12.36
N SER A 153 -7.75 1.69 -13.03
CA SER A 153 -8.70 2.58 -12.35
C SER A 153 -10.10 2.46 -12.95
N LEU A 154 -10.57 3.52 -13.62
CA LEU A 154 -11.72 3.48 -14.51
C LEU A 154 -11.22 3.39 -15.95
N THR A 155 -12.04 2.82 -16.82
CA THR A 155 -11.93 3.03 -18.27
C THR A 155 -12.64 4.32 -18.68
N ARG A 156 -12.24 4.89 -19.83
CA ARG A 156 -12.94 6.05 -20.42
C ARG A 156 -14.44 5.82 -20.60
N ARG A 157 -14.85 4.62 -21.02
CA ARG A 157 -16.27 4.28 -21.21
C ARG A 157 -17.05 4.29 -19.90
N GLU A 158 -16.45 3.79 -18.82
CA GLU A 158 -17.07 3.85 -17.49
C GLU A 158 -17.20 5.29 -17.00
N GLN A 159 -16.19 6.12 -17.21
CA GLN A 159 -16.24 7.54 -16.89
C GLN A 159 -17.37 8.26 -17.64
N GLU A 160 -17.47 8.05 -18.96
CA GLU A 160 -18.56 8.61 -19.79
C GLU A 160 -19.93 8.11 -19.33
N GLY A 161 -20.05 6.82 -18.99
CA GLY A 161 -21.29 6.23 -18.48
C GLY A 161 -21.72 6.77 -17.11
N LEU A 162 -20.77 7.06 -16.22
CA LEU A 162 -21.04 7.69 -14.92
C LEU A 162 -21.46 9.16 -15.09
N GLN A 163 -20.78 9.91 -15.95
CA GLN A 163 -21.15 11.30 -16.26
C GLN A 163 -22.56 11.41 -16.85
N ALA A 164 -22.91 10.52 -17.77
CA ALA A 164 -24.25 10.49 -18.37
C ALA A 164 -25.35 10.28 -17.33
N LYS A 165 -25.09 9.50 -16.26
CA LYS A 165 -26.05 9.25 -15.18
C LYS A 165 -26.20 10.43 -14.21
N ALA A 166 -25.15 11.21 -13.98
CA ALA A 166 -25.16 12.33 -13.03
C ALA A 166 -25.68 13.65 -13.64
N ARG A 167 -25.69 13.75 -14.98
CA ARG A 167 -25.70 14.95 -15.85
C ARG A 167 -24.28 15.38 -16.22
N PRO A 168 -24.01 15.69 -17.51
CA PRO A 168 -22.75 16.28 -17.93
C PRO A 168 -22.37 17.48 -17.04
N ASP A 169 -21.10 17.60 -16.69
CA ASP A 169 -20.51 18.69 -15.88
C ASP A 169 -20.92 18.74 -14.39
N SER A 170 -21.75 17.80 -13.90
CA SER A 170 -22.12 17.72 -12.48
C SER A 170 -21.21 16.82 -11.64
N LEU A 171 -20.40 15.98 -12.31
CA LEU A 171 -19.56 14.95 -11.70
C LEU A 171 -18.10 15.18 -12.05
N GLN A 172 -17.28 15.40 -11.02
CA GLN A 172 -15.84 15.49 -11.11
C GLN A 172 -15.20 14.16 -10.73
N PHE A 173 -14.10 13.80 -11.38
CA PHE A 173 -13.35 12.59 -11.07
C PHE A 173 -12.05 12.95 -10.38
N VAL A 174 -11.76 12.25 -9.29
CA VAL A 174 -10.51 12.36 -8.54
C VAL A 174 -9.90 10.96 -8.46
N ILE A 175 -8.77 10.76 -9.12
CA ILE A 175 -8.13 9.45 -9.25
C ILE A 175 -6.85 9.40 -8.41
N LEU A 176 -6.75 8.40 -7.55
CA LEU A 176 -5.66 8.23 -6.60
C LEU A 176 -4.83 7.02 -7.02
N TYR A 177 -3.63 7.25 -7.56
CA TYR A 177 -2.72 6.20 -8.00
C TYR A 177 -1.74 5.82 -6.88
N PRO A 178 -1.71 4.56 -6.42
CA PRO A 178 -0.82 4.11 -5.35
C PRO A 178 0.60 3.84 -5.88
N THR A 179 1.22 4.86 -6.47
CA THR A 179 2.60 4.79 -6.96
C THR A 179 3.37 6.05 -6.58
N PRO A 180 4.62 5.95 -6.10
CA PRO A 180 5.44 7.12 -5.83
C PRO A 180 5.93 7.81 -7.11
N SER A 181 5.68 7.22 -8.29
CA SER A 181 6.13 7.75 -9.58
C SER A 181 5.04 8.57 -10.27
N ASP A 182 5.19 9.90 -10.24
CA ASP A 182 4.33 10.84 -10.98
C ASP A 182 4.30 10.53 -12.48
N SER A 183 5.42 10.08 -13.05
CA SER A 183 5.51 9.74 -14.46
C SER A 183 4.71 8.48 -14.79
N ALA A 184 4.74 7.46 -13.92
CA ALA A 184 3.94 6.25 -14.08
C ALA A 184 2.44 6.55 -13.97
N ALA A 185 2.04 7.32 -12.95
CA ALA A 185 0.66 7.76 -12.76
C ALA A 185 0.16 8.60 -13.94
N ARG A 186 0.94 9.59 -14.41
CA ARG A 186 0.60 10.43 -15.56
C ARG A 186 0.54 9.62 -16.85
N GLY A 187 1.44 8.66 -17.01
CA GLY A 187 1.43 7.71 -18.13
C GLY A 187 0.14 6.91 -18.16
N GLN A 188 -0.27 6.33 -17.03
CA GLN A 188 -1.50 5.55 -16.91
C GLN A 188 -2.75 6.41 -17.18
N PHE A 189 -2.86 7.57 -16.52
CA PHE A 189 -3.98 8.50 -16.69
C PHE A 189 -4.18 8.91 -18.17
N ARG A 190 -3.08 9.15 -18.89
CA ARG A 190 -3.10 9.44 -20.32
C ARG A 190 -3.44 8.24 -21.18
N ARG A 191 -2.87 7.06 -20.90
CA ARG A 191 -3.16 5.81 -21.63
C ARG A 191 -4.65 5.51 -21.61
N ASP A 192 -5.27 5.64 -20.44
CA ASP A 192 -6.70 5.39 -20.25
C ASP A 192 -7.58 6.53 -20.77
N SER A 193 -6.98 7.62 -21.28
CA SER A 193 -7.66 8.81 -21.80
C SER A 193 -8.66 9.41 -20.80
N LEU A 194 -8.29 9.40 -19.52
CA LEU A 194 -9.16 9.85 -18.43
C LEU A 194 -9.16 11.36 -18.30
N ARG A 195 -10.25 11.88 -17.76
CA ARG A 195 -10.43 13.31 -17.42
C ARG A 195 -10.60 13.48 -15.92
N GLY A 196 -10.29 14.67 -15.41
CA GLY A 196 -10.42 15.01 -13.99
C GLY A 196 -9.08 15.32 -13.35
N ILE A 197 -9.04 15.16 -12.03
CA ILE A 197 -7.84 15.39 -11.22
C ILE A 197 -7.26 14.02 -10.85
N ALA A 198 -5.94 13.92 -10.89
CA ALA A 198 -5.25 12.70 -10.50
C ALA A 198 -4.10 13.03 -9.56
N PHE A 199 -3.89 12.17 -8.56
CA PHE A 199 -2.80 12.23 -7.61
C PHE A 199 -1.97 10.95 -7.70
N SER A 200 -0.67 11.09 -7.53
CA SER A 200 0.26 9.99 -7.23
C SER A 200 0.50 9.89 -5.74
N ASP A 201 1.21 8.85 -5.33
CA ASP A 201 1.63 8.63 -3.95
C ASP A 201 3.06 9.13 -3.67
N SER A 202 3.59 10.04 -4.48
CA SER A 202 4.96 10.55 -4.33
C SER A 202 5.20 11.22 -2.98
N LEU A 203 4.14 11.72 -2.35
CA LEU A 203 4.14 12.34 -1.02
C LEU A 203 3.36 11.52 0.03
N GLY A 204 3.04 10.25 -0.24
CA GLY A 204 2.34 9.35 0.70
C GLY A 204 0.85 9.64 0.91
N LEU A 205 0.27 10.59 0.17
CA LEU A 205 -1.14 10.96 0.27
C LEU A 205 -2.07 9.77 -0.01
N VAL A 206 -1.83 9.05 -1.11
CA VAL A 206 -2.71 7.98 -1.57
C VAL A 206 -2.63 6.80 -0.60
N SER A 207 -1.45 6.41 -0.14
CA SER A 207 -1.29 5.37 0.89
C SER A 207 -2.04 5.70 2.17
N ARG A 208 -1.91 6.95 2.66
CA ARG A 208 -2.66 7.41 3.84
C ARG A 208 -4.17 7.30 3.61
N LEU A 209 -4.67 7.85 2.50
CA LEU A 209 -6.08 7.81 2.17
C LEU A 209 -6.60 6.37 2.00
N ARG A 210 -5.82 5.47 1.40
CA ARG A 210 -6.23 4.06 1.30
C ARG A 210 -6.45 3.41 2.66
N ARG A 211 -5.59 3.70 3.63
CA ARG A 211 -5.78 3.23 5.01
C ARG A 211 -7.00 3.85 5.67
N GLU A 212 -7.13 5.18 5.60
CA GLU A 212 -8.23 5.89 6.27
C GLU A 212 -9.60 5.61 5.63
N TYR A 213 -9.64 5.32 4.32
CA TYR A 213 -10.85 4.88 3.62
C TYR A 213 -11.11 3.36 3.75
N GLY A 214 -10.24 2.62 4.45
CA GLY A 214 -10.40 1.18 4.65
C GLY A 214 -10.19 0.31 3.41
N VAL A 215 -9.44 0.80 2.40
CA VAL A 215 -9.22 0.14 1.10
C VAL A 215 -7.77 -0.31 0.85
N GLN A 216 -6.90 -0.23 1.87
CA GLN A 216 -5.49 -0.59 1.75
C GLN A 216 -5.29 -2.06 1.34
N GLY A 217 -6.21 -2.96 1.73
CA GLY A 217 -6.20 -4.38 1.37
C GLY A 217 -6.77 -4.70 -0.01
N ASN A 218 -7.38 -3.73 -0.71
CA ASN A 218 -8.07 -3.98 -1.98
C ASN A 218 -7.08 -3.99 -3.15
N VAL A 219 -7.03 -5.10 -3.86
CA VAL A 219 -6.27 -5.24 -5.11
C VAL A 219 -6.99 -4.70 -6.33
N GLN A 220 -8.31 -4.54 -6.25
CA GLN A 220 -9.14 -3.97 -7.32
C GLN A 220 -9.34 -2.45 -7.11
N PRO A 221 -9.69 -1.70 -8.17
CA PRO A 221 -10.10 -0.32 -8.02
C PRO A 221 -11.31 -0.19 -7.09
N VAL A 222 -11.31 0.81 -6.21
CA VAL A 222 -12.43 1.10 -5.29
C VAL A 222 -12.92 2.51 -5.51
N ARG A 223 -14.24 2.70 -5.43
CA ARG A 223 -14.88 4.00 -5.70
C ARG A 223 -15.76 4.46 -4.57
N PHE A 224 -15.72 5.75 -4.34
CA PHE A 224 -16.62 6.46 -3.44
C PHE A 224 -17.21 7.64 -4.17
N GLN A 225 -18.51 7.85 -3.99
CA GLN A 225 -19.15 9.09 -4.38
C GLN A 225 -19.21 10.03 -3.19
N ILE A 226 -18.81 11.27 -3.40
CA ILE A 226 -18.89 12.37 -2.44
C ILE A 226 -19.86 13.40 -3.00
N ASP A 227 -20.93 13.69 -2.26
CA ASP A 227 -21.87 14.74 -2.67
C ASP A 227 -21.34 16.15 -2.34
N THR A 228 -22.07 17.19 -2.73
CA THR A 228 -21.64 18.57 -2.51
C THR A 228 -21.68 19.03 -1.06
N LEU A 229 -22.20 18.19 -0.15
CA LEU A 229 -22.17 18.38 1.30
C LEU A 229 -21.04 17.57 1.94
N GLY A 230 -20.19 16.91 1.15
CA GLY A 230 -19.10 16.07 1.63
C GLY A 230 -19.55 14.71 2.16
N ARG A 231 -20.78 14.24 1.89
CA ARG A 231 -21.24 12.92 2.35
C ARG A 231 -20.71 11.82 1.44
N VAL A 232 -20.21 10.75 2.06
CA VAL A 232 -19.58 9.64 1.35
C VAL A 232 -20.55 8.47 1.19
N LYS A 233 -20.57 7.90 -0.02
CA LYS A 233 -21.21 6.63 -0.31
C LYS A 233 -20.24 5.75 -1.11
N GLN A 234 -19.90 4.59 -0.55
CA GLN A 234 -19.17 3.57 -1.28
C GLN A 234 -20.04 3.00 -2.42
N ARG A 235 -19.45 2.85 -3.61
CA ARG A 235 -20.15 2.44 -4.84
C ARG A 235 -19.85 1.01 -5.24
#